data_AF-A0A927KE52-F1
#
_entry.id   AF-A0A927KE52-F1
#
_cell.length_a   1.000
_cell.length_b   1.000
_cell.length_c   1.000
_cell.angle_alpha   90.00
_cell.angle_beta   90.00
_cell.angle_gamma   90.00
#
_symmetry.space_group_name_H-M   'P 1'
#
loop_
_entity.id
_entity.type
_entity.pdbx_description
1 polymer ?
#
loop_
_entity_poly.entity_id
_entity_poly.type
_entity_poly.pdbx_seq_one_letter_code
_entity_poly.pdbx_strand_id
1 'polypeptide(L)'
;MTMDFSMLKRMCICAVLTLSGQAATSEEAVVSVIVDRAKVFRIDEPASTVIVGNPFIADVSMHDRYTVVVTGKAYGSTNLVILDDANKPIIDEVIIVKASGENTVSVTRNSARTTYSCAPVCEPTLRMGDSEEAFASAAQQSTTRNDLAVQAAGGSN
;
A
#
# COMPACT_ATOMS: atom_id res chain seq x y z
N MET A 1 -14.73 68.07 -51.63
CA MET A 1 -15.80 67.04 -51.64
C MET A 1 -15.38 65.94 -52.60
N THR A 2 -14.74 64.92 -52.05
CA THR A 2 -14.48 63.56 -52.59
C THR A 2 -13.51 62.89 -51.59
N MET A 3 -13.78 61.64 -51.24
CA MET A 3 -13.10 60.88 -50.20
C MET A 3 -11.80 60.28 -50.72
N ASP A 4 -10.73 60.39 -49.94
CA ASP A 4 -9.52 59.57 -50.11
C ASP A 4 -9.13 59.00 -48.74
N PHE A 5 -9.38 57.71 -48.53
CA PHE A 5 -8.94 56.95 -47.36
C PHE A 5 -8.21 55.69 -47.83
N SER A 6 -7.17 55.91 -48.63
CA SER A 6 -6.08 54.96 -48.80
C SER A 6 -5.24 54.95 -47.52
N MET A 7 -5.55 54.04 -46.60
CA MET A 7 -4.48 53.41 -45.81
C MET A 7 -4.89 52.02 -45.33
N LEU A 8 -4.71 51.10 -46.27
CA LEU A 8 -4.44 49.70 -46.04
C LEU A 8 -3.25 49.53 -45.08
N LYS A 9 -3.49 49.38 -43.77
CA LYS A 9 -2.57 48.69 -42.86
C LYS A 9 -3.18 48.50 -41.48
N ARG A 10 -3.56 47.24 -41.21
CA ARG A 10 -3.33 46.47 -39.97
C ARG A 10 -4.52 45.57 -39.67
N MET A 11 -4.56 44.51 -40.47
CA MET A 11 -5.06 43.19 -40.10
C MET A 11 -4.46 42.80 -38.74
N CYS A 12 -5.23 42.95 -37.67
CA CYS A 12 -4.95 42.32 -36.39
C CYS A 12 -6.02 41.26 -36.16
N ILE A 13 -5.73 40.07 -36.66
CA ILE A 13 -6.36 38.81 -36.27
C ILE A 13 -6.08 38.63 -34.77
N CYS A 14 -7.10 38.76 -33.92
CA CYS A 14 -7.02 38.33 -32.53
C CYS A 14 -7.05 36.80 -32.51
N ALA A 15 -5.87 36.19 -32.64
CA ALA A 15 -5.68 34.77 -32.41
C ALA A 15 -5.75 34.50 -30.89
N VAL A 16 -6.72 33.67 -30.52
CA VAL A 16 -6.94 33.13 -29.17
C VAL A 16 -5.72 32.28 -28.76
N LEU A 17 -5.09 32.62 -27.64
CA LEU A 17 -4.25 31.71 -26.86
C LEU A 17 -4.73 31.74 -25.40
N THR A 18 -5.79 30.98 -25.11
CA THR A 18 -6.11 30.58 -23.74
C THR A 18 -5.08 29.57 -23.28
N LEU A 19 -4.11 30.04 -22.50
CA LEU A 19 -3.12 29.20 -21.82
C LEU A 19 -3.81 28.47 -20.67
N SER A 20 -4.36 27.29 -20.97
CA SER A 20 -4.86 26.37 -19.94
C SER A 20 -3.68 25.88 -19.11
N GLY A 21 -3.45 26.48 -17.94
CA GLY A 21 -2.47 25.97 -16.98
C GLY A 21 -2.89 24.58 -16.52
N GLN A 22 -2.14 23.55 -16.91
CA GLN A 22 -2.21 22.26 -16.24
C GLN A 22 -1.58 22.44 -14.86
N ALA A 23 -2.42 22.50 -13.82
CA ALA A 23 -1.95 22.31 -12.46
C ALA A 23 -1.46 20.86 -12.35
N ALA A 24 -0.15 20.67 -12.21
CA ALA A 24 0.42 19.38 -11.83
C ALA A 24 -0.01 19.10 -10.40
N THR A 25 -0.95 18.19 -10.22
CA THR A 25 -1.25 17.62 -8.90
C THR A 25 -0.06 16.77 -8.51
N SER A 26 0.70 17.21 -7.50
CA SER A 26 1.68 16.37 -6.82
C SER A 26 0.90 15.22 -6.19
N GLU A 27 0.93 14.05 -6.81
CA GLU A 27 0.37 12.83 -6.26
C GLU A 27 1.28 12.44 -5.07
N GLU A 28 0.85 12.78 -3.85
CA GLU A 28 1.48 12.27 -2.62
C GLU A 28 1.58 10.75 -2.76
N ALA A 29 2.80 10.22 -2.66
CA ALA A 29 3.11 8.87 -3.10
C ALA A 29 2.60 7.85 -2.07
N VAL A 30 1.30 7.60 -2.07
CA VAL A 30 0.66 6.69 -1.12
C VAL A 30 1.21 5.27 -1.31
N VAL A 31 1.90 4.78 -0.28
CA VAL A 31 2.51 3.46 -0.31
C VAL A 31 1.46 2.40 0.06
N SER A 32 0.87 1.76 -0.96
CA SER A 32 -0.05 0.64 -0.72
C SER A 32 0.70 -0.68 -0.51
N VAL A 33 0.43 -1.34 0.61
CA VAL A 33 0.95 -2.65 0.99
C VAL A 33 -0.22 -3.60 1.26
N ILE A 34 -0.04 -4.89 0.95
CA ILE A 34 -1.05 -5.92 1.20
C ILE A 34 -0.68 -6.62 2.52
N VAL A 35 -1.67 -6.89 3.38
CA VAL A 35 -1.50 -7.73 4.58
C VAL A 35 -0.84 -9.06 4.22
N ASP A 36 0.05 -9.52 5.10
CA ASP A 36 0.83 -10.76 4.96
C ASP A 36 1.77 -10.78 3.75
N ARG A 37 2.04 -9.62 3.14
CA ARG A 37 3.00 -9.47 2.04
C ARG A 37 4.05 -8.42 2.37
N ALA A 38 5.28 -8.69 1.94
CA ALA A 38 6.37 -7.74 1.96
C ALA A 38 6.45 -6.98 0.63
N LYS A 39 6.78 -5.69 0.70
CA LYS A 39 7.07 -4.84 -0.44
C LYS A 39 8.47 -4.25 -0.25
N VAL A 40 9.30 -4.41 -1.27
CA VAL A 40 10.69 -3.92 -1.27
C VAL A 40 10.73 -2.55 -1.92
N PHE A 41 11.34 -1.59 -1.23
CA PHE A 41 11.56 -0.23 -1.68
C PHE A 41 13.05 -0.01 -1.84
N ARG A 42 13.43 0.63 -2.95
CA ARG A 42 14.78 1.14 -3.16
C ARG A 42 14.74 2.65 -2.98
N ILE A 43 15.72 3.17 -2.28
CA ILE A 43 15.88 4.60 -2.01
C ILE A 43 17.14 5.11 -2.70
N ASP A 44 17.12 6.37 -3.13
CA ASP A 44 18.21 6.96 -3.92
C ASP A 44 19.37 7.48 -3.05
N GLU A 45 19.12 7.65 -1.75
CA GLU A 45 20.08 8.15 -0.76
C GLU A 45 20.29 7.11 0.37
N PRO A 46 21.50 7.02 0.94
CA PRO A 46 21.78 6.03 1.99
C PRO A 46 21.03 6.36 3.29
N ALA A 47 20.16 5.45 3.71
CA ALA A 47 19.45 5.56 4.97
C ALA A 47 20.32 5.17 6.17
N SER A 48 20.08 5.88 7.28
CA SER A 48 20.69 5.64 8.58
C SER A 48 19.67 5.12 9.59
N THR A 49 18.49 5.73 9.59
CA THR A 49 17.42 5.41 10.54
C THR A 49 16.10 5.18 9.81
N VAL A 50 15.33 4.19 10.26
CA VAL A 50 13.98 3.92 9.76
C VAL A 50 13.01 3.88 10.93
N ILE A 51 11.89 4.58 10.77
CA ILE A 51 10.86 4.74 11.79
C ILE A 51 9.53 4.41 11.15
N VAL A 52 8.75 3.56 11.82
CA VAL A 52 7.35 3.32 11.47
C VAL A 52 6.46 3.88 12.58
N GLY A 53 5.39 4.57 12.22
CA GLY A 53 4.48 5.15 13.22
C GLY A 53 3.82 4.09 14.10
N ASN A 54 3.30 3.02 13.49
CA ASN A 54 2.64 1.93 14.20
C ASN A 54 3.11 0.53 13.71
N PRO A 55 3.98 -0.17 14.47
CA PRO A 55 4.51 -1.50 14.11
C PRO A 55 3.48 -2.64 14.17
N PHE A 56 2.26 -2.37 14.65
CA PHE A 56 1.14 -3.29 14.57
C PHE A 56 0.52 -3.32 13.17
N ILE A 57 0.53 -2.19 12.44
CA ILE A 57 -0.04 -2.06 11.09
C ILE A 57 0.96 -2.53 10.05
N ALA A 58 2.19 -2.03 10.10
CA ALA A 58 3.27 -2.40 9.18
C ALA A 58 4.58 -2.53 9.95
N ASP A 59 5.40 -3.51 9.58
CA ASP A 59 6.77 -3.65 10.08
C ASP A 59 7.76 -3.29 8.98
N VAL A 60 8.91 -2.75 9.37
CA VAL A 60 9.91 -2.27 8.42
C VAL A 60 11.29 -2.72 8.85
N SER A 61 12.03 -3.28 7.90
CA SER A 61 13.41 -3.71 8.09
C SER A 61 14.30 -3.17 6.99
N MET A 62 15.54 -2.84 7.35
CA MET A 62 16.59 -2.46 6.41
C MET A 62 17.33 -3.72 5.97
N HIS A 63 17.38 -3.98 4.67
CA HIS A 63 18.25 -5.04 4.13
C HIS A 63 19.68 -4.52 3.95
N ASP A 64 19.80 -3.31 3.41
CA ASP A 64 21.03 -2.53 3.29
C ASP A 64 20.69 -1.03 3.36
N ARG A 65 21.68 -0.14 3.16
CA ARG A 65 21.48 1.31 3.23
C ARG A 65 20.59 1.89 2.13
N TYR A 66 20.26 1.13 1.10
CA TYR A 66 19.46 1.56 -0.06
C TYR A 66 18.18 0.73 -0.25
N THR A 67 17.98 -0.30 0.57
CA THR A 67 16.90 -1.28 0.39
C THR A 67 16.13 -1.46 1.69
N VAL A 68 14.86 -1.07 1.65
CA VAL A 68 13.92 -1.15 2.77
C VAL A 68 12.83 -2.17 2.43
N VAL A 69 12.53 -3.06 3.36
CA VAL A 69 11.46 -4.05 3.24
C VAL A 69 10.35 -3.69 4.21
N VAL A 70 9.17 -3.39 3.68
CA VAL A 70 7.96 -3.10 4.45
C VAL A 70 7.02 -4.29 4.38
N THR A 71 6.58 -4.80 5.53
CA THR A 71 5.66 -5.92 5.64
C THR A 71 4.34 -5.45 6.22
N GLY A 72 3.23 -5.68 5.51
CA GLY A 72 1.89 -5.39 6.03
C GLY A 72 1.47 -6.43 7.06
N LYS A 73 1.11 -6.00 8.28
CA LYS A 73 0.71 -6.88 9.38
C LYS A 73 -0.77 -6.82 9.71
N ALA A 74 -1.34 -5.61 9.72
CA ALA A 74 -2.76 -5.40 10.02
C ALA A 74 -3.34 -4.31 9.12
N TYR A 75 -4.65 -4.32 8.91
CA TYR A 75 -5.31 -3.28 8.12
C TYR A 75 -5.21 -1.93 8.81
N GLY A 76 -4.97 -0.89 8.02
CA GLY A 76 -4.94 0.47 8.54
C GLY A 76 -4.06 1.39 7.72
N SER A 77 -3.84 2.58 8.27
CA SER A 77 -2.90 3.56 7.75
C SER A 77 -1.87 3.88 8.82
N THR A 78 -0.61 3.96 8.42
CA THR A 78 0.51 4.43 9.26
C THR A 78 1.46 5.24 8.40
N ASN A 79 2.57 5.70 8.94
CA ASN A 79 3.59 6.44 8.20
C ASN A 79 4.96 5.76 8.32
N LEU A 80 5.79 5.99 7.30
CA LEU A 80 7.17 5.56 7.22
C LEU A 80 8.05 6.79 7.08
N VAL A 81 8.98 6.94 8.02
CA VAL A 81 9.99 7.99 8.01
C VAL A 81 11.36 7.34 7.88
N ILE A 82 12.14 7.75 6.89
CA ILE A 82 13.50 7.29 6.66
C ILE A 82 14.42 8.51 6.71
N LEU A 83 15.45 8.45 7.53
CA LEU A 83 16.39 9.55 7.74
C LEU A 83 17.80 9.18 7.26
N ASP A 84 18.53 10.17 6.77
CA ASP A 84 19.97 10.08 6.48
C ASP A 84 20.83 10.19 7.76
N ASP A 85 22.16 10.11 7.61
CA ASP A 85 23.11 10.23 8.73
C ASP A 85 23.12 11.64 9.39
N ALA A 86 22.55 12.65 8.73
CA ALA A 86 22.40 14.01 9.25
C ALA A 86 21.02 14.26 9.89
N ASN A 87 20.20 13.21 10.08
CA ASN A 87 18.82 13.27 10.56
C ASN A 87 17.87 14.08 9.67
N LYS A 88 18.18 14.21 8.36
CA LYS A 88 17.24 14.79 7.40
C LYS A 88 16.33 13.69 6.84
N PRO A 89 15.03 13.97 6.64
CA PRO A 89 14.13 13.01 6.04
C PRO A 89 14.46 12.79 4.57
N ILE A 90 14.71 11.54 4.20
CA ILE A 90 14.78 11.05 2.82
C ILE A 90 13.36 10.70 2.34
N ILE A 91 12.56 10.06 3.21
CA ILE A 91 11.16 9.69 2.96
C ILE A 91 10.34 10.04 4.20
N ASP A 92 9.15 10.60 4.00
CA ASP A 92 8.08 10.75 4.99
C ASP A 92 6.75 10.54 4.27
N GLU A 93 6.25 9.31 4.27
CA GLU A 93 5.12 8.90 3.43
C GLU A 93 4.11 8.06 4.21
N VAL A 94 2.84 8.13 3.78
CA VAL A 94 1.76 7.32 4.34
C VAL A 94 1.76 5.91 3.75
N ILE A 95 1.79 4.90 4.61
CA ILE A 95 1.57 3.49 4.28
C ILE A 95 0.10 3.13 4.51
N ILE A 96 -0.58 2.67 3.46
CA ILE A 96 -1.91 2.07 3.57
C ILE A 96 -1.80 0.55 3.42
N VAL A 97 -2.12 -0.17 4.49
CA VAL A 97 -2.15 -1.62 4.51
C VAL A 97 -3.58 -2.10 4.27
N LYS A 98 -3.76 -2.81 3.16
CA LYS A 98 -5.07 -3.30 2.70
C LYS A 98 -5.10 -4.82 2.60
N ALA A 99 -6.31 -5.35 2.49
CA ALA A 99 -6.51 -6.77 2.31
C ALA A 99 -6.20 -7.20 0.87
N SER A 100 -5.72 -8.44 0.70
CA SER A 100 -5.56 -9.01 -0.64
C SER A 100 -6.94 -9.20 -1.28
N GLY A 101 -7.10 -8.68 -2.51
CA GLY A 101 -8.27 -8.92 -3.35
C GLY A 101 -8.07 -10.06 -4.35
N GLU A 102 -6.83 -10.52 -4.53
CA GLU A 102 -6.52 -11.59 -5.47
C GLU A 102 -6.94 -12.93 -4.89
N ASN A 103 -7.56 -13.77 -5.73
CA ASN A 103 -7.88 -15.17 -5.41
C ASN A 103 -8.57 -15.33 -4.05
N THR A 104 -9.42 -14.37 -3.68
CA THR A 104 -10.09 -14.34 -2.38
C THR A 104 -11.58 -14.18 -2.58
N VAL A 105 -12.39 -14.97 -1.88
CA VAL A 105 -13.85 -14.81 -1.82
C VAL A 105 -14.26 -14.61 -0.37
N SER A 106 -15.06 -13.58 -0.10
CA SER A 106 -15.70 -13.40 1.21
C SER A 106 -17.21 -13.66 1.09
N VAL A 107 -17.74 -14.50 1.97
CA VAL A 107 -19.17 -14.78 2.11
C VAL A 107 -19.66 -14.11 3.39
N THR A 108 -20.66 -13.25 3.27
CA THR A 108 -21.28 -12.59 4.43
C THR A 108 -22.72 -13.06 4.59
N ARG A 109 -23.06 -13.62 5.75
CA ARG A 109 -24.42 -14.04 6.14
C ARG A 109 -24.80 -13.28 7.41
N ASN A 110 -25.80 -12.41 7.32
CA ASN A 110 -26.13 -11.43 8.36
C ASN A 110 -24.91 -10.58 8.72
N SER A 111 -24.43 -10.65 9.97
CA SER A 111 -23.19 -10.00 10.44
C SER A 111 -21.97 -10.91 10.43
N ALA A 112 -22.13 -12.19 10.10
CA ALA A 112 -21.03 -13.15 10.08
C ALA A 112 -20.36 -13.17 8.69
N ARG A 113 -19.08 -12.81 8.65
CA ARG A 113 -18.24 -12.85 7.45
C ARG A 113 -17.30 -14.05 7.52
N THR A 114 -17.09 -14.74 6.41
CA THR A 114 -16.07 -15.79 6.28
C THR A 114 -15.32 -15.60 4.97
N THR A 115 -13.99 -15.72 5.01
CA THR A 115 -13.15 -15.51 3.85
C THR A 115 -12.36 -16.76 3.46
N TYR A 116 -12.26 -16.97 2.14
CA TYR A 116 -11.63 -18.12 1.50
C TYR A 116 -10.55 -17.66 0.52
N SER A 117 -9.49 -18.45 0.37
CA SER A 117 -8.50 -18.31 -0.70
C SER A 117 -8.75 -19.38 -1.76
N CYS A 118 -8.84 -18.98 -3.02
CA CYS A 118 -9.31 -19.82 -4.12
C CYS A 118 -8.24 -19.98 -5.20
N ALA A 119 -7.76 -21.21 -5.39
CA ALA A 119 -6.86 -21.57 -6.48
C ALA A 119 -6.80 -23.10 -6.71
N PRO A 120 -7.63 -23.71 -7.60
CA PRO A 120 -8.92 -23.30 -8.15
C PRO A 120 -10.11 -23.64 -7.22
N VAL A 121 -9.89 -24.44 -6.18
CA VAL A 121 -10.85 -24.72 -5.10
C VAL A 121 -10.64 -23.69 -3.99
N CYS A 122 -11.71 -23.33 -3.30
CA CYS A 122 -11.68 -22.34 -2.22
C CYS A 122 -11.49 -23.01 -0.86
N GLU A 123 -10.44 -22.62 -0.15
CA GLU A 123 -10.11 -23.10 1.19
C GLU A 123 -10.31 -21.99 2.23
N PRO A 124 -10.76 -22.31 3.45
CA PRO A 124 -10.96 -21.31 4.50
C PRO A 124 -9.63 -20.65 4.90
N THR A 125 -9.69 -19.37 5.26
CA THR A 125 -8.49 -18.59 5.63
C THR A 125 -8.65 -17.91 6.97
N LEU A 126 -7.52 -17.68 7.63
CA LEU A 126 -7.42 -16.85 8.82
C LEU A 126 -7.38 -15.38 8.42
N ARG A 127 -8.54 -14.72 8.31
CA ARG A 127 -8.61 -13.30 7.94
C ARG A 127 -9.17 -12.45 9.06
N MET A 128 -8.44 -11.37 9.38
CA MET A 128 -8.93 -10.34 10.30
C MET A 128 -10.27 -9.77 9.80
N GLY A 129 -11.24 -9.64 10.71
CA GLY A 129 -12.59 -9.14 10.41
C GLY A 129 -13.58 -10.18 9.90
N ASP A 130 -13.19 -11.46 9.82
CA ASP A 130 -14.14 -12.57 9.73
C ASP A 130 -14.84 -12.78 11.09
N SER A 131 -15.94 -13.55 11.11
CA SER A 131 -16.68 -13.86 12.33
C SER A 131 -15.81 -14.63 13.32
N GLU A 132 -16.09 -14.45 14.61
CA GLU A 132 -15.35 -15.13 15.69
C GLU A 132 -15.31 -16.65 15.49
N GLU A 133 -16.45 -17.26 15.11
CA GLU A 133 -16.55 -18.69 14.82
C GLU A 133 -15.64 -19.13 13.66
N ALA A 134 -15.66 -18.39 12.54
CA ALA A 134 -14.85 -18.72 11.36
C ALA A 134 -13.35 -18.54 11.65
N PHE A 135 -12.99 -17.47 12.35
CA PHE A 135 -11.60 -17.21 12.74
C PHE A 135 -11.10 -18.24 13.75
N ALA A 136 -11.85 -18.52 14.82
CA ALA A 136 -11.45 -19.45 15.87
C ALA A 136 -11.31 -20.88 15.34
N SER A 137 -12.23 -21.33 14.48
CA SER A 137 -12.17 -22.68 13.90
C SER A 137 -10.95 -22.85 12.99
N ALA A 138 -10.70 -21.93 12.07
CA ALA A 138 -9.52 -21.97 11.20
C ALA A 138 -8.20 -21.80 11.99
N ALA A 139 -8.20 -21.01 13.07
CA ALA A 139 -7.05 -20.84 13.97
C ALA A 139 -6.74 -22.15 14.69
N GLN A 140 -7.74 -22.77 15.29
CA GLN A 140 -7.58 -24.02 16.02
C GLN A 140 -7.09 -25.15 15.11
N GLN A 141 -7.64 -25.25 13.90
CA GLN A 141 -7.17 -26.22 12.90
C GLN A 141 -5.70 -25.98 12.53
N SER A 142 -5.31 -24.72 12.32
CA SER A 142 -3.93 -24.35 11.97
C SER A 142 -2.95 -24.65 13.09
N THR A 143 -3.29 -24.29 14.33
CA THR A 143 -2.48 -24.58 15.53
C THR A 143 -2.33 -26.07 15.74
N THR A 144 -3.44 -26.82 15.72
CA THR A 144 -3.40 -28.29 15.90
C THR A 144 -2.54 -28.95 14.83
N ARG A 145 -2.66 -28.54 13.57
CA ARG A 145 -1.79 -29.04 12.48
C ARG A 145 -0.32 -28.72 12.74
N ASN A 146 -0.02 -27.50 13.17
CA ASN A 146 1.36 -27.09 13.46
C ASN A 146 1.95 -27.88 14.63
N ASP A 147 1.19 -28.08 15.71
CA ASP A 147 1.62 -28.85 16.88
C ASP A 147 1.90 -30.30 16.51
N LEU A 148 1.03 -30.93 15.72
CA LEU A 148 1.24 -32.28 15.20
C LEU A 148 2.47 -32.36 14.29
N ALA A 149 2.73 -31.33 13.48
CA ALA A 149 3.92 -31.27 12.62
C ALA A 149 5.22 -31.17 13.45
N VAL A 150 5.23 -30.35 14.50
CA VAL A 150 6.37 -30.20 15.42
C VAL A 150 6.62 -31.51 16.19
N GLN A 151 5.56 -32.16 16.69
CA GLN A 151 5.68 -33.46 17.36
C GLN A 151 6.21 -34.55 16.43
N ALA A 152 5.72 -34.62 15.19
CA ALA A 152 6.20 -35.58 14.19
C ALA A 152 7.66 -35.34 13.78
N ALA A 153 8.13 -34.08 13.82
CA ALA A 153 9.52 -33.72 13.57
C ALA A 153 10.48 -34.07 14.73
N GLY A 154 9.98 -34.70 15.80
CA GLY A 154 10.78 -35.07 16.97
C GLY A 154 11.04 -33.89 17.91
N GLY A 155 10.18 -32.87 17.89
CA GLY A 155 10.23 -31.74 18.82
C GLY A 155 9.94 -32.17 20.25
N SER A 156 10.96 -32.68 20.95
CA SER A 156 11.03 -32.65 22.41
C SER A 156 11.24 -31.21 22.84
N ASN A 157 10.22 -30.59 23.43
CA ASN A 157 10.45 -29.60 24.47
C ASN A 157 10.87 -30.32 25.76
#